data_AF-A0A2I9DRP8-F1
#
_entry.id   AF-A0A2I9DRP8-F1
#
_cell.length_a   1.000
_cell.length_b   1.000
_cell.length_c   1.000
_cell.angle_alpha   90.00
_cell.angle_beta   90.00
_cell.angle_gamma   90.00
#
_symmetry.space_group_name_H-M   'P 1'
#
loop_
_entity.id
_entity.type
_entity.pdbx_description
1 polymer ?
#
loop_
_entity_poly.entity_id
_entity_poly.type
_entity_poly.pdbx_seq_one_letter_code
_entity_poly.pdbx_strand_id
1 'polypeptide(L)'
;MCKKVFSTLILIVGFVISVQAQQECSLGIGATESDTIIQIFQLKEEQITNLEEFKAALEIETRLLDEERKNLFENHPQSTPEDLTALGAKYKVLEERMKQVFKKYDLKLLALFNEKQYQRYVTLCQEVSRQPLVVVPE
;
A
#
# COMPACT_ATOMS: atom_id res chain seq x y z
N MET A 1 -1.58 -36.00 31.46
CA MET A 1 -1.24 -34.57 31.60
C MET A 1 -0.57 -33.97 30.36
N CYS A 2 0.27 -34.70 29.62
CA CYS A 2 0.96 -34.19 28.41
C CYS A 2 0.04 -33.64 27.30
N LYS A 3 -1.13 -34.26 27.04
CA LYS A 3 -2.08 -33.79 26.00
C LYS A 3 -2.65 -32.38 26.26
N LYS A 4 -2.89 -32.02 27.54
CA LYS A 4 -3.41 -30.70 27.89
C LYS A 4 -2.33 -29.63 27.72
N VAL A 5 -1.10 -29.92 28.18
CA VAL A 5 0.06 -29.02 28.02
C VAL A 5 0.40 -28.79 26.55
N PHE A 6 0.35 -29.84 25.72
CA PHE A 6 0.59 -29.73 24.28
C PHE A 6 -0.48 -28.89 23.57
N SER A 7 -1.75 -29.05 23.97
CA SER A 7 -2.87 -28.26 23.44
C SER A 7 -2.79 -26.78 23.84
N THR A 8 -2.33 -26.46 25.05
CA THR A 8 -2.13 -25.07 25.50
C THR A 8 -0.95 -24.42 24.79
N LEU A 9 0.13 -25.18 24.55
CA LEU A 9 1.33 -24.69 23.85
C LEU A 9 1.03 -24.34 22.39
N ILE A 10 0.23 -25.15 21.68
CA ILE A 10 -0.19 -24.87 20.29
C ILE A 10 -1.03 -23.59 20.21
N LEU A 11 -1.88 -23.33 21.20
CA LEU A 11 -2.76 -22.15 21.23
C LEU A 11 -1.98 -20.85 21.48
N ILE A 12 -0.92 -20.92 22.31
CA ILE A 12 -0.01 -19.79 22.54
C ILE A 12 0.84 -19.51 21.30
N VAL A 13 1.37 -20.56 20.65
CA VAL A 13 2.16 -20.42 19.41
C VAL A 13 1.31 -19.89 18.27
N GLY A 14 0.05 -20.30 18.13
CA GLY A 14 -0.87 -19.77 17.10
C GLY A 14 -1.15 -18.26 17.25
N PHE A 15 -1.16 -17.74 18.47
CA PHE A 15 -1.46 -16.34 18.76
C PHE A 15 -0.28 -15.37 18.47
N VAL A 16 0.97 -15.83 18.63
CA VAL A 16 2.15 -14.97 18.35
C VAL A 16 2.42 -14.80 16.86
N ILE A 17 1.98 -15.73 16.00
CA ILE A 17 2.27 -15.68 14.55
C ILE A 17 1.30 -14.73 13.81
N SER A 18 0.08 -14.51 14.33
CA SER A 18 -0.93 -13.69 13.66
C SER A 18 -0.67 -12.18 13.70
N VAL A 19 0.26 -11.70 14.54
CA VAL A 19 0.53 -10.26 14.71
C VAL A 19 1.35 -9.67 13.54
N GLN A 20 2.12 -10.50 12.83
CA GLN A 20 3.07 -10.06 11.80
C GLN A 20 2.49 -10.02 10.37
N ALA A 21 1.26 -10.50 10.16
CA ALA A 21 0.64 -10.59 8.83
C ALA A 21 -0.27 -9.40 8.49
N GLN A 22 -0.20 -8.30 9.23
CA GLN A 22 -1.03 -7.13 8.97
C GLN A 22 -0.57 -6.44 7.69
N GLN A 23 -1.50 -6.21 6.77
CA GLN A 23 -1.24 -5.45 5.55
C GLN A 23 -0.79 -4.03 5.89
N GLU A 24 0.12 -3.49 5.09
CA GLU A 24 0.55 -2.09 5.18
C GLU A 24 -0.63 -1.13 4.99
N CYS A 25 -0.59 -0.03 5.74
CA CYS A 25 -1.59 1.02 5.72
C CYS A 25 -1.24 2.07 4.67
N SER A 26 -1.83 1.98 3.48
CA SER A 26 -1.72 3.05 2.48
C SER A 26 -2.39 4.31 3.00
N LEU A 27 -1.78 5.47 2.73
CA LEU A 27 -2.42 6.78 2.95
C LEU A 27 -3.50 7.04 1.90
N GLY A 28 -3.44 6.35 0.75
CA GLY A 28 -4.45 6.36 -0.28
C GLY A 28 -4.40 7.61 -1.16
N ILE A 29 -3.23 8.21 -1.35
CA ILE A 29 -3.08 9.52 -2.02
C ILE A 29 -3.69 9.57 -3.44
N GLY A 30 -3.64 8.48 -4.20
CA GLY A 30 -4.21 8.44 -5.56
C GLY A 30 -5.63 7.88 -5.67
N ALA A 31 -6.23 7.44 -4.56
CA ALA A 31 -7.63 6.97 -4.52
C ALA A 31 -8.54 7.88 -3.70
N THR A 32 -7.97 8.70 -2.83
CA THR A 32 -8.70 9.58 -1.91
C THR A 32 -8.73 11.00 -2.46
N GLU A 33 -9.89 11.64 -2.37
CA GLU A 33 -10.06 13.03 -2.74
C GLU A 33 -9.14 13.94 -1.92
N SER A 34 -8.52 14.93 -2.57
CA SER A 34 -7.52 15.79 -1.93
C SER A 34 -8.10 16.47 -0.69
N ASP A 35 -9.32 17.01 -0.80
CA ASP A 35 -10.03 17.66 0.31
C ASP A 35 -10.17 16.76 1.54
N THR A 36 -10.36 15.45 1.34
CA THR A 36 -10.47 14.49 2.45
C THR A 36 -9.12 14.36 3.17
N ILE A 37 -8.03 14.22 2.43
CA ILE A 37 -6.67 14.14 3.00
C ILE A 37 -6.35 15.45 3.73
N ILE A 38 -6.63 16.60 3.11
CA ILE A 38 -6.39 17.93 3.65
C ILE A 38 -7.13 18.11 4.99
N GLN A 39 -8.41 17.75 5.05
CA GLN A 39 -9.23 17.91 6.25
C GLN A 39 -8.82 16.96 7.37
N ILE A 40 -8.61 15.67 7.07
CA ILE A 40 -8.26 14.66 8.07
C ILE A 40 -6.92 15.01 8.72
N PHE A 41 -5.91 15.33 7.92
CA PHE A 41 -4.55 15.57 8.39
C PHE A 41 -4.24 17.05 8.61
N GLN A 42 -5.20 17.94 8.39
CA GLN A 42 -5.06 19.39 8.62
C GLN A 42 -3.81 19.94 7.93
N LEU A 43 -3.69 19.67 6.63
CA LEU A 43 -2.50 20.04 5.85
C LEU A 43 -2.35 21.57 5.76
N LYS A 44 -1.09 22.03 5.83
CA LYS A 44 -0.72 23.43 5.60
C LYS A 44 -0.57 23.70 4.10
N GLU A 45 -0.60 24.97 3.71
CA GLU A 45 -0.51 25.41 2.31
C GLU A 45 0.64 24.74 1.53
N GLU A 46 1.85 24.70 2.09
CA GLU A 46 2.99 24.01 1.47
C GLU A 46 2.74 22.50 1.27
N GLN A 47 2.13 21.83 2.25
CA GLN A 47 1.79 20.40 2.16
C GLN A 47 0.68 20.16 1.13
N ILE A 48 -0.25 21.11 0.96
CA ILE A 48 -1.33 21.05 -0.04
C ILE A 48 -0.73 21.16 -1.45
N THR A 49 0.18 22.09 -1.68
CA THR A 49 0.88 22.21 -2.98
C THR A 49 1.63 20.92 -3.31
N ASN A 50 2.36 20.36 -2.35
CA ASN A 50 3.06 19.08 -2.54
C ASN A 50 2.08 17.91 -2.79
N LEU A 51 0.93 17.86 -2.10
CA LEU A 51 -0.11 16.84 -2.34
C LEU A 51 -0.57 16.86 -3.80
N GLU A 52 -0.88 18.03 -4.35
CA GLU A 52 -1.33 18.16 -5.74
C GLU A 52 -0.22 17.78 -6.74
N GLU A 53 1.02 18.21 -6.50
CA GLU A 53 2.17 17.80 -7.31
C GLU A 53 2.39 16.28 -7.28
N PHE A 54 2.30 15.68 -6.09
CA PHE A 54 2.44 14.23 -5.91
C PHE A 54 1.32 13.46 -6.59
N LYS A 55 0.07 13.94 -6.54
CA LYS A 55 -1.07 13.31 -7.25
C LYS A 55 -0.90 13.39 -8.76
N ALA A 56 -0.49 14.54 -9.30
CA ALA A 56 -0.22 14.68 -10.73
C ALA A 56 0.91 13.75 -11.20
N ALA A 57 2.01 13.67 -10.44
CA ALA A 57 3.12 12.79 -10.77
C ALA A 57 2.75 11.30 -10.65
N LEU A 58 1.96 10.94 -9.63
CA LEU A 58 1.39 9.60 -9.45
C LEU A 58 0.49 9.22 -10.63
N GLU A 59 -0.39 10.11 -11.09
CA GLU A 59 -1.27 9.86 -12.23
C GLU A 59 -0.46 9.54 -13.50
N ILE A 60 0.61 10.30 -13.76
CA ILE A 60 1.48 10.05 -14.91
C ILE A 60 2.15 8.67 -14.81
N GLU A 61 2.76 8.34 -13.67
CA GLU A 61 3.46 7.05 -13.50
C GLU A 61 2.50 5.86 -13.57
N THR A 62 1.33 5.98 -12.95
CA THR A 62 0.32 4.91 -12.94
C THR A 62 -0.33 4.73 -14.30
N ARG A 63 -0.51 5.80 -15.09
CA ARG A 63 -1.00 5.72 -16.47
C ARG A 63 -0.04 4.94 -17.36
N LEU A 64 1.28 5.16 -17.24
CA LEU A 64 2.28 4.40 -18.00
C LEU A 64 2.21 2.89 -17.68
N LEU A 65 2.03 2.54 -16.40
CA LEU A 65 1.87 1.14 -15.99
C LEU A 65 0.53 0.54 -16.47
N ASP A 66 -0.54 1.34 -16.55
CA ASP A 66 -1.81 0.90 -17.13
C ASP A 66 -1.70 0.65 -18.64
N GLU A 67 -0.96 1.50 -19.36
CA GLU A 67 -0.65 1.29 -20.78
C GLU A 67 0.18 0.01 -20.98
N GLU A 68 1.21 -0.23 -20.15
CA GLU A 68 2.00 -1.48 -20.18
C GLU A 68 1.12 -2.70 -19.90
N ARG A 69 0.18 -2.59 -18.95
CA ARG A 69 -0.80 -3.64 -18.63
C ARG A 69 -1.74 -3.92 -19.80
N LYS A 70 -2.33 -2.90 -20.42
CA LYS A 70 -3.19 -3.06 -21.60
C LYS A 70 -2.45 -3.76 -22.73
N ASN A 71 -1.25 -3.28 -23.03
CA ASN A 71 -0.38 -3.88 -24.03
C ASN A 71 -0.04 -5.35 -23.73
N LEU A 72 0.18 -5.71 -22.45
CA LEU A 72 0.37 -7.10 -22.05
C LEU A 72 -0.86 -7.96 -22.36
N PHE A 73 -2.06 -7.52 -22.03
CA PHE A 73 -3.28 -8.29 -22.31
C PHE A 73 -3.62 -8.38 -23.80
N GLU A 74 -3.33 -7.34 -24.58
CA GLU A 74 -3.64 -7.31 -26.01
C GLU A 74 -2.67 -8.16 -26.83
N ASN A 75 -1.39 -8.20 -26.44
CA ASN A 75 -0.33 -8.78 -27.28
C ASN A 75 0.26 -10.09 -26.75
N HIS A 76 -0.05 -10.50 -25.52
CA HIS A 76 0.42 -11.78 -25.00
C HIS A 76 -0.44 -12.94 -25.53
N PRO A 77 0.16 -14.07 -25.95
CA PRO A 77 -0.56 -15.30 -26.24
C PRO A 77 -1.45 -15.73 -25.06
N GLN A 78 -2.63 -16.29 -25.34
CA GLN A 78 -3.62 -16.68 -24.33
C GLN A 78 -4.35 -17.98 -24.68
N SER A 79 -3.81 -18.76 -25.62
CA SER A 79 -4.50 -19.92 -26.20
C SER A 79 -4.26 -21.21 -25.42
N THR A 80 -3.20 -21.27 -24.59
CA THR A 80 -2.81 -22.46 -23.84
C THR A 80 -2.74 -22.18 -22.33
N PRO A 81 -2.84 -23.21 -21.48
CA PRO A 81 -2.61 -23.06 -20.04
C PRO A 81 -1.23 -22.46 -19.70
N GLU A 82 -0.20 -22.80 -20.47
CA GLU A 82 1.16 -22.29 -20.32
C GLU A 82 1.21 -20.78 -20.63
N ASP A 83 0.53 -20.36 -21.70
CA ASP A 83 0.40 -18.95 -22.07
C ASP A 83 -0.30 -18.13 -20.97
N LEU A 84 -1.40 -18.65 -20.42
CA LEU A 84 -2.14 -18.00 -19.33
C LEU A 84 -1.34 -17.93 -18.04
N THR A 85 -0.54 -18.96 -17.75
CA THR A 85 0.38 -18.97 -16.60
C THR A 85 1.44 -17.88 -16.74
N ALA A 86 2.04 -17.76 -17.93
CA ALA A 86 3.03 -16.73 -18.23
C ALA A 86 2.43 -15.31 -18.19
N LEU A 87 1.20 -15.14 -18.71
CA LEU A 87 0.46 -13.88 -18.62
C LEU A 87 0.24 -13.48 -17.15
N GLY A 88 -0.24 -14.40 -16.32
CA GLY A 88 -0.47 -14.16 -14.89
C GLY A 88 0.81 -13.74 -14.16
N ALA A 89 1.94 -14.39 -14.46
CA ALA A 89 3.23 -14.01 -13.89
C ALA A 89 3.66 -12.59 -14.28
N LYS A 90 3.52 -12.22 -15.55
CA LYS A 90 3.84 -10.86 -16.04
C LYS A 90 2.89 -9.81 -15.45
N TYR A 91 1.60 -10.11 -15.38
CA TYR A 91 0.60 -9.23 -14.77
C TYR A 91 0.94 -8.95 -13.29
N LYS A 92 1.32 -9.98 -12.53
CA LYS A 92 1.71 -9.83 -11.12
C LYS A 92 2.91 -8.89 -10.95
N VAL A 93 3.88 -8.92 -11.87
CA VAL A 93 5.02 -7.98 -11.85
C VAL A 93 4.54 -6.53 -12.02
N LEU A 94 3.60 -6.28 -12.94
CA LEU A 94 3.01 -4.95 -13.12
C LEU A 94 2.19 -4.51 -11.91
N GLU A 95 1.44 -5.42 -11.30
CA GLU A 95 0.68 -5.16 -10.08
C GLU A 95 1.59 -4.75 -8.92
N GLU A 96 2.71 -5.44 -8.72
CA GLU A 96 3.68 -5.10 -7.68
C GLU A 96 4.36 -3.74 -7.95
N ARG A 97 4.70 -3.43 -9.21
CA ARG A 97 5.21 -2.10 -9.58
C ARG A 97 4.18 -1.01 -9.28
N MET A 98 2.91 -1.24 -9.60
CA MET A 98 1.83 -0.32 -9.30
C MET A 98 1.73 -0.05 -7.79
N LYS A 99 1.73 -1.10 -6.97
CA LYS A 99 1.74 -0.98 -5.50
C LYS A 99 2.94 -0.16 -4.99
N GLN A 100 4.12 -0.41 -5.54
CA GLN A 100 5.33 0.33 -5.17
C GLN A 100 5.23 1.82 -5.52
N VAL A 101 4.65 2.18 -6.66
CA VAL A 101 4.43 3.58 -7.05
C VAL A 101 3.48 4.27 -6.07
N PHE A 102 2.32 3.68 -5.75
CA PHE A 102 1.41 4.24 -4.73
C PHE A 102 2.10 4.42 -3.38
N LYS A 103 2.80 3.37 -2.91
CA LYS A 103 3.55 3.41 -1.65
C LYS A 103 4.61 4.51 -1.63
N LYS A 104 5.32 4.72 -2.75
CA LYS A 104 6.31 5.80 -2.90
C LYS A 104 5.68 7.16 -2.61
N TYR A 105 4.52 7.44 -3.19
CA TYR A 105 3.85 8.74 -3.03
C TYR A 105 3.17 8.90 -1.67
N ASP A 106 2.63 7.82 -1.08
CA ASP A 106 2.19 7.83 0.30
C ASP A 106 3.35 8.19 1.26
N LEU A 107 4.52 7.57 1.09
CA LEU A 107 5.70 7.87 1.90
C LEU A 107 6.20 9.30 1.72
N LYS A 108 6.18 9.84 0.50
CA LYS A 108 6.53 11.24 0.24
C LYS A 108 5.63 12.20 1.00
N LEU A 109 4.32 11.97 1.00
CA LEU A 109 3.38 12.81 1.73
C LEU A 109 3.53 12.66 3.25
N LEU A 110 3.71 11.43 3.74
CA LEU A 110 3.98 11.16 5.16
C LEU A 110 5.27 11.84 5.64
N ALA A 111 6.30 11.95 4.79
CA ALA A 111 7.54 12.64 5.14
C ALA A 111 7.36 14.15 5.37
N LEU A 112 6.27 14.74 4.85
CA LEU A 112 5.91 16.13 5.11
C LEU A 112 5.14 16.32 6.41
N PHE A 113 4.63 15.23 7.02
CA PHE A 113 3.81 15.33 8.21
C PHE A 113 4.63 15.76 9.42
N ASN A 114 4.07 16.66 10.23
CA ASN A 114 4.58 16.86 11.58
C ASN A 114 4.13 15.70 12.50
N GLU A 115 4.69 15.65 13.71
CA GLU A 115 4.41 14.61 14.69
C GLU A 115 2.91 14.37 14.91
N LYS A 116 2.10 15.42 15.07
CA LYS A 116 0.65 15.28 15.32
C LYS A 116 -0.08 14.69 14.11
N GLN A 117 0.33 15.04 12.90
CA GLN A 117 -0.25 14.53 11.66
C GLN A 117 0.12 13.05 11.48
N TYR A 118 1.38 12.69 11.74
CA TYR A 118 1.84 11.31 11.66
C TYR A 118 1.17 10.41 12.72
N GLN A 119 1.06 10.89 13.96
CA GLN A 119 0.34 10.14 15.01
C GLN A 119 -1.13 9.93 14.66
N ARG A 120 -1.79 10.92 14.04
CA ARG A 120 -3.16 10.75 13.53
C ARG A 120 -3.24 9.65 12.48
N TYR A 121 -2.29 9.62 11.54
CA TYR A 121 -2.20 8.55 10.54
C TYR A 121 -2.03 7.18 11.21
N VAL A 122 -1.11 7.06 12.17
CA VAL A 122 -0.88 5.82 12.93
C VAL A 122 -2.15 5.35 13.64
N THR A 123 -2.86 6.26 14.32
CA THR A 123 -4.13 5.93 15.00
C THR A 123 -5.16 5.38 14.01
N LEU A 124 -5.36 6.06 12.87
CA LEU A 124 -6.31 5.60 11.84
C LEU A 124 -5.94 4.22 11.29
N CYS A 125 -4.65 3.95 11.07
CA CYS A 125 -4.17 2.64 10.64
C CYS A 125 -4.46 1.54 11.67
N GLN A 126 -4.28 1.85 12.95
CA GLN A 126 -4.57 0.91 14.05
C GLN A 126 -6.07 0.61 14.16
N GLU A 127 -6.94 1.60 13.94
CA GLU A 127 -8.40 1.42 13.95
C GLU A 127 -8.87 0.38 12.91
N VAL A 128 -8.15 0.26 11.79
CA VAL A 128 -8.42 -0.74 10.75
C VAL A 128 -7.46 -1.94 10.77
N SER A 129 -6.72 -2.14 11.88
CA SER A 129 -5.78 -3.25 12.06
C SER A 129 -4.73 -3.37 10.93
N ARG A 130 -4.25 -2.23 10.43
CA ARG A 130 -3.20 -2.13 9.42
C ARG A 130 -1.90 -1.64 10.04
N GLN A 131 -0.78 -2.08 9.47
CA GLN A 131 0.54 -1.65 9.90
C GLN A 131 0.89 -0.28 9.27
N PRO A 132 1.15 0.77 10.06
CA PRO A 132 1.56 2.06 9.53
C PRO A 132 2.86 1.95 8.72
N LEU A 133 2.96 2.75 7.66
CA LEU A 133 4.20 2.94 6.91
C LEU A 133 5.18 3.77 7.75
N VAL A 134 6.44 3.32 7.80
CA VAL A 134 7.53 4.00 8.50
C VAL A 134 8.27 4.88 7.50
N VAL A 135 8.33 6.18 7.77
CA VAL A 135 9.19 7.11 7.04
C VAL A 135 10.60 6.94 7.61
N VAL A 136 11.51 6.38 6.82
CA VAL A 136 12.93 6.32 7.15
C VAL A 136 13.59 7.55 6.54
N PRO A 137 14.26 8.42 7.33
CA PRO A 137 15.05 9.51 6.77
C PRO A 137 16.16 8.94 5.88
N GLU A 138 16.32 9.47 4.66
CA GLU A 138 17.46 9.18 3.77
C GLU A 138 18.77 9.77 4.32
#